data_AF-A0A822XX70-F1
#
_entry.id   AF-A0A822XX70-F1
#
_cell.length_a   1.000
_cell.length_b   1.000
_cell.length_c   1.000
_cell.angle_alpha   90.00
_cell.angle_beta   90.00
_cell.angle_gamma   90.00
#
_symmetry.space_group_name_H-M   'P 1'
#
loop_
_entity.id
_entity.type
_entity.pdbx_description
1 polymer ?
#
loop_
_entity_poly.entity_id
_entity_poly.type
_entity_poly.pdbx_seq_one_letter_code
_entity_poly.pdbx_strand_id
1 'polypeptide(L)'
;MEPDFTKLTGRQKKLFELRLKMNEARKANQTAMVAEKKRMETPEESRGISKQKWLEERKKKIGKLLDANGLDMTKAYMLDTEEMAEAKYKKWEKDPAPFGWDVFNQKTLYNAYKKRTKNIECDIEEYNRMKEADPEFYRDASSLQYGKTPKTSEEKIDKMVKELQDKEEKRKAFSRRRRFHEEKDIDSINDRNEHFNKKIERAFGKYTLEIKNNLERGTALPD
;
A
#
# COMPACT_ATOMS: atom_id res chain seq x y z
N MET A 1 29.45 37.91 -11.10
CA MET A 1 30.75 38.59 -11.30
C MET A 1 30.95 38.65 -12.80
N GLU A 2 30.55 39.75 -13.44
CA GLU A 2 30.69 39.86 -14.90
C GLU A 2 32.17 39.99 -15.27
N PRO A 3 32.67 39.19 -16.22
CA PRO A 3 34.07 39.27 -16.62
C PRO A 3 34.32 40.59 -17.36
N ASP A 4 35.31 41.34 -16.89
CA ASP A 4 35.69 42.66 -17.42
C ASP A 4 36.19 42.53 -18.87
N PHE A 5 35.32 42.87 -19.83
CA PHE A 5 35.54 42.75 -21.28
C PHE A 5 36.68 43.63 -21.81
N THR A 6 37.21 44.54 -21.01
CA THR A 6 38.25 45.50 -21.44
C THR A 6 39.65 44.87 -21.53
N LYS A 7 39.91 43.77 -20.81
CA LYS A 7 41.25 43.13 -20.69
C LYS A 7 41.50 41.93 -21.62
N LEU A 8 40.55 41.58 -22.47
CA LEU A 8 40.63 40.39 -23.33
C LEU A 8 41.12 40.75 -24.75
N THR A 9 42.09 40.00 -25.28
CA THR A 9 42.56 40.14 -26.68
C THR A 9 41.40 39.84 -27.65
N GLY A 10 41.41 40.40 -28.87
CA GLY A 10 40.31 40.21 -29.86
C GLY A 10 39.92 38.74 -30.11
N ARG A 11 40.90 37.82 -30.12
CA ARG A 11 40.67 36.37 -30.22
C ARG A 11 39.99 35.78 -28.97
N GLN A 12 40.33 36.27 -27.77
CA GLN A 12 39.73 35.83 -26.51
C GLN A 12 38.28 36.33 -26.37
N LYS A 13 37.98 37.56 -26.84
CA LYS A 13 36.61 38.07 -26.93
C LYS A 13 35.74 37.20 -27.82
N LYS A 14 36.23 36.81 -29.01
CA LYS A 14 35.50 35.92 -29.92
C LYS A 14 35.27 34.53 -29.32
N LEU A 15 36.26 33.98 -28.62
CA LEU A 15 36.12 32.69 -27.93
C LEU A 15 35.09 32.76 -26.78
N PHE A 16 35.08 33.86 -26.02
CA PHE A 16 34.10 34.07 -24.96
C PHE A 16 32.67 34.19 -25.51
N GLU A 17 32.48 34.96 -26.58
CA GLU A 17 31.21 35.10 -27.29
C GLU A 17 30.70 33.73 -27.80
N LEU A 18 31.60 32.92 -28.39
CA LEU A 18 31.26 31.56 -28.82
C LEU A 18 30.88 30.65 -27.66
N ARG A 19 31.59 30.74 -26.53
CA ARG A 19 31.26 29.96 -25.32
C ARG A 19 29.92 30.40 -24.73
N LEU A 20 29.62 31.70 -24.73
CA LEU A 20 28.33 32.23 -24.27
C LEU A 20 27.19 31.71 -25.15
N LYS A 21 27.36 31.79 -26.48
CA LYS A 21 26.39 31.27 -27.44
C LYS A 21 26.19 29.75 -27.34
N MET A 22 27.26 28.98 -27.08
CA MET A 22 27.14 27.54 -26.81
C MET A 22 26.42 27.24 -25.49
N ASN A 23 26.67 28.02 -24.44
CA ASN A 23 25.98 27.86 -23.16
C ASN A 23 24.50 28.20 -23.27
N GLU A 24 24.17 29.25 -24.03
CA GLU A 24 22.79 29.63 -24.34
C GLU A 24 22.07 28.51 -25.11
N ALA A 25 22.70 27.97 -26.16
CA ALA A 25 22.16 26.85 -26.93
C ALA A 25 21.95 25.59 -26.06
N ARG A 26 22.90 25.27 -25.17
CA ARG A 26 22.75 24.15 -24.21
C ARG A 26 21.58 24.37 -23.27
N LYS A 27 21.43 25.57 -22.72
CA LYS A 27 20.33 25.92 -21.81
C LYS A 27 18.98 25.86 -22.52
N ALA A 28 18.90 26.40 -23.73
CA ALA A 28 17.70 26.35 -24.56
C ALA A 28 17.28 24.90 -24.87
N ASN A 29 18.23 24.05 -25.28
CA ASN A 29 17.97 22.64 -25.55
C ASN A 29 17.52 21.89 -24.29
N GLN A 30 18.17 22.15 -23.15
CA GLN A 30 17.78 21.54 -21.87
C GLN A 30 16.37 21.97 -21.44
N THR A 31 16.02 23.26 -21.61
CA THR A 31 14.68 23.75 -21.30
C THR A 31 13.61 23.15 -22.21
N ALA A 32 13.90 23.01 -23.51
CA ALA A 32 12.99 22.38 -24.47
C ALA A 32 12.76 20.89 -24.15
N MET A 33 13.82 20.16 -23.82
CA MET A 33 13.73 18.75 -23.41
C MET A 33 12.90 18.57 -22.14
N VAL A 34 13.08 19.44 -21.14
CA VAL A 34 12.29 19.39 -19.89
C VAL A 34 10.82 19.74 -20.16
N ALA A 35 10.55 20.69 -21.05
CA ALA A 35 9.18 21.04 -21.43
C ALA A 35 8.48 19.89 -22.16
N GLU A 36 9.17 19.22 -23.09
CA GLU A 36 8.64 18.06 -23.80
C GLU A 36 8.39 16.88 -22.85
N LYS A 37 9.33 16.62 -21.93
CA LYS A 37 9.17 15.61 -20.89
C LYS A 37 7.95 15.90 -20.01
N LYS A 38 7.75 17.15 -19.58
CA LYS A 38 6.57 17.57 -18.79
C LYS A 38 5.25 17.47 -19.55
N ARG A 39 5.28 17.50 -20.89
CA ARG A 39 4.08 17.34 -21.74
C ARG A 39 3.73 15.87 -21.95
N MET A 40 4.75 15.00 -21.99
CA MET A 40 4.60 13.55 -22.12
C MET A 40 4.29 12.86 -20.79
N GLU A 41 4.84 13.35 -19.69
CA GLU A 41 4.53 12.85 -18.34
C GLU A 41 3.18 13.40 -17.87
N THR A 42 2.32 12.51 -17.36
CA THR A 42 1.11 12.96 -16.65
C THR A 42 1.51 13.77 -15.42
N PRO A 43 0.76 14.84 -15.06
CA PRO A 43 1.08 15.64 -13.89
C PRO A 43 1.21 14.74 -12.64
N GLU A 44 2.31 14.89 -11.90
CA GLU A 44 2.48 14.23 -10.60
C GLU A 44 1.41 14.75 -9.63
N GLU A 45 0.28 14.06 -9.55
CA GLU A 45 -0.77 14.42 -8.60
C GLU A 45 -0.29 14.07 -7.19
N SER A 46 -0.30 15.07 -6.30
CA SER A 46 0.03 14.82 -4.89
C SER A 46 -0.90 13.76 -4.31
N ARG A 47 -0.34 12.87 -3.48
CA ARG A 47 -1.06 11.74 -2.87
C ARG A 47 -2.33 12.23 -2.18
N GLY A 48 -3.49 11.89 -2.74
CA GLY A 48 -4.81 12.19 -2.16
C GLY A 48 -5.74 12.99 -3.09
N ILE A 49 -5.20 13.88 -3.92
CA ILE A 49 -5.99 14.73 -4.84
C ILE A 49 -6.65 13.88 -5.94
N SER A 50 -5.93 12.86 -6.43
CA SER A 50 -6.43 11.93 -7.45
C SER A 50 -7.72 11.21 -7.02
N LYS A 51 -7.83 10.86 -5.73
CA LYS A 51 -9.02 10.20 -5.18
C LYS A 51 -10.21 11.14 -5.09
N GLN A 52 -10.00 12.40 -4.72
CA GLN A 52 -11.05 13.42 -4.70
C GLN A 52 -11.56 13.71 -6.10
N LYS A 53 -10.66 13.96 -7.06
CA LYS A 53 -11.03 14.16 -8.48
C LYS A 53 -11.78 12.95 -9.04
N TRP A 54 -11.31 11.73 -8.77
CA TRP A 54 -12.00 10.51 -9.18
C TRP A 54 -13.42 10.42 -8.60
N LEU A 55 -13.62 10.78 -7.33
CA LEU A 55 -14.94 10.82 -6.70
C LEU A 55 -15.84 11.89 -7.32
N GLU A 56 -15.31 13.07 -7.62
CA GLU A 56 -16.05 14.16 -8.26
C GLU A 56 -16.43 13.83 -9.70
N GLU A 57 -15.52 13.29 -10.49
CA GLU A 57 -15.80 12.82 -11.85
C GLU A 57 -16.83 11.70 -11.86
N ARG A 58 -16.71 10.76 -10.91
CA ARG A 58 -17.70 9.70 -10.73
C ARG A 58 -19.06 10.27 -10.35
N LYS A 59 -19.13 11.23 -9.43
CA LYS A 59 -20.38 11.94 -9.08
C LYS A 59 -20.98 12.67 -10.28
N LYS A 60 -20.17 13.35 -11.08
CA LYS A 60 -20.63 14.03 -12.32
C LYS A 60 -21.16 13.04 -13.35
N LYS A 61 -20.51 11.88 -13.54
CA LYS A 61 -21.00 10.83 -14.45
C LYS A 61 -22.32 10.24 -13.98
N ILE A 62 -22.43 9.94 -12.69
CA ILE A 62 -23.66 9.42 -12.08
C ILE A 62 -24.78 10.47 -12.16
N GLY A 63 -24.49 11.73 -11.85
CA GLY A 63 -25.44 12.83 -11.97
C GLY A 63 -25.98 12.99 -13.39
N LYS A 64 -25.12 13.02 -14.41
CA LYS A 64 -25.54 13.07 -15.83
C LYS A 64 -26.44 11.90 -16.23
N LEU A 65 -26.15 10.68 -15.76
CA LEU A 65 -26.96 9.49 -16.03
C LEU A 65 -28.33 9.55 -15.33
N LEU A 66 -28.38 10.15 -14.14
CA LEU A 66 -29.62 10.32 -13.39
C LEU A 66 -30.48 11.44 -13.99
N ASP A 67 -29.88 12.57 -14.35
CA ASP A 67 -30.54 13.68 -15.04
C ASP A 67 -31.14 13.22 -16.37
N ALA A 68 -30.40 12.39 -17.14
CA ALA A 68 -30.89 11.81 -18.40
C ALA A 68 -32.08 10.86 -18.22
N ASN A 69 -32.21 10.22 -17.05
CA ASN A 69 -33.32 9.35 -16.69
C ASN A 69 -34.41 10.08 -15.86
N GLY A 70 -34.27 11.40 -15.61
CA GLY A 70 -35.19 12.18 -14.79
C GLY A 70 -35.25 11.75 -13.32
N LEU A 71 -34.18 11.12 -12.82
CA LEU A 71 -34.07 10.60 -11.46
C LEU A 71 -33.20 11.54 -10.60
N ASP A 72 -33.56 11.68 -9.32
CA ASP A 72 -32.76 12.44 -8.36
C ASP A 72 -31.58 11.60 -7.81
N MET A 73 -30.53 12.27 -7.32
CA MET A 73 -29.35 11.66 -6.69
C MET A 73 -29.71 10.70 -5.54
N THR A 74 -30.82 10.94 -4.84
CA THR A 74 -31.34 10.03 -3.79
C THR A 74 -31.81 8.69 -4.35
N LYS A 75 -32.24 8.63 -5.62
CA LYS A 75 -32.71 7.43 -6.33
C LYS A 75 -31.63 6.77 -7.20
N ALA A 76 -30.37 7.12 -6.99
CA ALA A 76 -29.23 6.58 -7.74
C ALA A 76 -29.17 5.04 -7.76
N TYR A 77 -29.67 4.39 -6.70
CA TYR A 77 -29.73 2.94 -6.59
C TYR A 77 -30.66 2.27 -7.63
N MET A 78 -31.59 3.01 -8.25
CA MET A 78 -32.49 2.48 -9.28
C MET A 78 -31.77 2.21 -10.62
N LEU A 79 -30.55 2.73 -10.81
CA LEU A 79 -29.72 2.48 -11.99
C LEU A 79 -28.71 1.34 -11.78
N ASP A 80 -28.67 0.73 -10.60
CA ASP A 80 -27.80 -0.42 -10.36
C ASP A 80 -28.39 -1.66 -11.02
N THR A 81 -27.59 -2.36 -11.82
CA THR A 81 -27.95 -3.70 -12.31
C THR A 81 -27.92 -4.71 -11.17
N GLU A 82 -28.62 -5.83 -11.33
CA GLU A 82 -28.61 -6.94 -10.37
C GLU A 82 -27.16 -7.39 -10.04
N GLU A 83 -26.31 -7.52 -11.06
CA GLU A 83 -24.89 -7.86 -10.90
C GLU A 83 -24.11 -6.81 -10.09
N MET A 84 -24.37 -5.52 -10.33
CA MET A 84 -23.75 -4.43 -9.56
C MET A 84 -24.21 -4.42 -8.11
N ALA A 85 -25.48 -4.73 -7.85
CA ALA A 85 -26.03 -4.83 -6.52
C ALA A 85 -25.41 -6.03 -5.76
N GLU A 86 -25.37 -7.22 -6.37
CA GLU A 86 -24.77 -8.42 -5.77
C GLU A 86 -23.29 -8.21 -5.43
N ALA A 87 -22.52 -7.57 -6.33
CA ALA A 87 -21.12 -7.24 -6.08
C ALA A 87 -20.94 -6.25 -4.92
N LYS A 88 -21.86 -5.28 -4.77
CA LYS A 88 -21.85 -4.34 -3.64
C LYS A 88 -22.16 -5.04 -2.32
N TYR A 89 -23.19 -5.89 -2.30
CA TYR A 89 -23.57 -6.65 -1.10
C TYR A 89 -22.49 -7.65 -0.67
N LYS A 90 -21.92 -8.43 -1.60
CA LYS A 90 -20.77 -9.31 -1.31
C LYS A 90 -19.56 -8.56 -0.76
N LYS A 91 -19.34 -7.31 -1.17
CA LYS A 91 -18.28 -6.47 -0.64
C LYS A 91 -18.59 -5.93 0.77
N TRP A 92 -19.87 -5.82 1.11
CA TRP A 92 -20.34 -5.38 2.43
C TRP A 92 -20.38 -6.51 3.44
N GLU A 93 -20.55 -7.75 2.98
CA GLU A 93 -20.24 -8.95 3.76
C GLU A 93 -18.73 -9.00 4.05
N LYS A 94 -18.34 -8.36 5.14
CA LYS A 94 -16.98 -8.44 5.65
C LYS A 94 -16.87 -9.65 6.53
N ASP A 95 -15.91 -10.52 6.22
CA ASP A 95 -15.48 -11.53 7.18
C ASP A 95 -15.11 -10.84 8.49
N PRO A 96 -15.62 -11.31 9.65
CA PRO A 96 -15.29 -10.72 10.93
C PRO A 96 -13.78 -10.77 11.13
N ALA A 97 -13.20 -9.62 11.46
CA ALA A 97 -11.77 -9.53 11.74
C ALA A 97 -11.46 -10.39 12.99
N PRO A 98 -10.39 -11.21 12.96
CA PRO A 98 -10.03 -12.01 14.12
C PRO A 98 -9.71 -11.10 15.30
N PHE A 99 -10.33 -11.37 16.45
CA PHE A 99 -10.23 -10.54 17.65
C PHE A 99 -9.33 -11.20 18.70
N GLY A 100 -8.38 -10.43 19.26
CA GLY A 100 -7.55 -10.87 20.38
C GLY A 100 -6.82 -12.20 20.13
N TRP A 101 -7.12 -13.21 20.95
CA TRP A 101 -6.51 -14.54 20.89
C TRP A 101 -6.99 -15.40 19.72
N ASP A 102 -8.07 -15.03 19.04
CA ASP A 102 -8.57 -15.76 17.86
C ASP A 102 -7.63 -15.70 16.65
N VAL A 103 -6.60 -14.85 16.71
CA VAL A 103 -5.55 -14.79 15.68
C VAL A 103 -4.80 -16.12 15.53
N PHE A 104 -4.72 -16.94 16.58
CA PHE A 104 -4.03 -18.25 16.57
C PHE A 104 -4.96 -19.46 16.43
N ASN A 105 -6.23 -19.25 16.07
CA ASN A 105 -7.20 -20.32 15.88
C ASN A 105 -6.90 -21.15 14.60
N GLN A 106 -7.31 -22.41 14.57
CA GLN A 106 -7.30 -23.24 13.35
C GLN A 106 -7.95 -22.53 12.15
N LYS A 107 -9.04 -21.78 12.37
CA LYS A 107 -9.72 -21.04 11.31
C LYS A 107 -8.84 -19.95 10.69
N THR A 108 -8.08 -19.21 11.49
CA THR A 108 -7.19 -18.15 10.97
C THR A 108 -5.97 -18.74 10.27
N LEU A 109 -5.42 -19.84 10.79
CA LEU A 109 -4.36 -20.61 10.13
C LEU A 109 -4.83 -21.14 8.77
N TYR A 110 -6.03 -21.72 8.71
CA TYR A 110 -6.64 -22.17 7.46
C TYR A 110 -6.85 -21.02 6.47
N ASN A 111 -7.40 -19.89 6.92
CA ASN A 111 -7.60 -18.73 6.07
C ASN A 111 -6.27 -18.15 5.55
N ALA A 112 -5.21 -18.16 6.36
CA ALA A 112 -3.88 -17.77 5.94
C ALA A 112 -3.32 -18.73 4.86
N TYR A 113 -3.49 -20.03 5.06
CA TYR A 113 -3.14 -21.05 4.05
C TYR A 113 -3.91 -20.85 2.75
N LYS A 114 -5.24 -20.71 2.81
CA LYS A 114 -6.11 -20.45 1.64
C LYS A 114 -5.68 -19.19 0.86
N LYS A 115 -5.27 -18.13 1.56
CA LYS A 115 -4.73 -16.92 0.92
C LYS A 115 -3.38 -17.18 0.25
N ARG A 116 -2.52 -18.00 0.86
CA ARG A 116 -1.22 -18.39 0.30
C ARG A 116 -1.41 -19.21 -0.97
N THR A 117 -2.25 -20.24 -0.93
CA THR A 117 -2.48 -21.12 -2.09
C THR A 117 -3.11 -20.39 -3.28
N LYS A 118 -3.92 -19.36 -3.05
CA LYS A 118 -4.47 -18.52 -4.12
C LYS A 118 -3.39 -17.80 -4.95
N ASN A 119 -2.25 -17.48 -4.34
CA ASN A 119 -1.16 -16.77 -5.00
C ASN A 119 -0.14 -17.72 -5.67
N ILE A 120 -0.31 -19.04 -5.54
CA ILE A 120 0.61 -20.00 -6.15
C ILE A 120 0.17 -20.22 -7.59
N GLU A 121 1.01 -19.84 -8.53
CA GLU A 121 0.85 -20.15 -9.95
C GLU A 121 1.32 -21.58 -10.21
N CYS A 122 0.44 -22.41 -10.80
CA CYS A 122 0.75 -23.78 -11.18
C CYS A 122 0.89 -23.86 -12.69
N ASP A 123 2.05 -24.31 -13.17
CA ASP A 123 2.29 -24.58 -14.59
C ASP A 123 1.76 -25.97 -14.95
N ILE A 124 0.67 -26.00 -15.71
CA ILE A 124 -0.02 -27.23 -16.10
C ILE A 124 0.78 -28.03 -17.14
N GLU A 125 1.53 -27.35 -18.01
CA GLU A 125 2.32 -28.01 -19.06
C GLU A 125 3.48 -28.78 -18.44
N GLU A 126 4.20 -28.14 -17.51
CA GLU A 126 5.27 -28.81 -16.80
C GLU A 126 4.75 -29.95 -15.93
N TYR A 127 3.60 -29.77 -15.28
CA TYR A 127 2.93 -30.83 -14.52
C TYR A 127 2.63 -32.05 -15.40
N ASN A 128 2.08 -31.85 -16.60
CA ASN A 128 1.78 -32.95 -17.53
C ASN A 128 3.06 -33.65 -18.00
N ARG A 129 4.13 -32.90 -18.31
CA ARG A 129 5.43 -33.48 -18.67
C ARG A 129 6.00 -34.35 -17.54
N MET A 130 5.91 -33.90 -16.29
CA MET A 130 6.37 -34.68 -15.13
C MET A 130 5.50 -35.92 -14.91
N LYS A 131 4.20 -35.82 -15.16
CA LYS A 131 3.25 -36.94 -15.08
C LYS A 131 3.53 -38.02 -16.12
N GLU A 132 3.88 -37.66 -17.35
CA GLU A 132 4.24 -38.61 -18.41
C GLU A 132 5.62 -39.26 -18.17
N ALA A 133 6.55 -38.51 -17.56
CA ALA A 133 7.90 -38.98 -17.28
C ALA A 133 7.99 -39.97 -16.11
N ASP A 134 7.08 -39.90 -15.13
CA ASP A 134 7.07 -40.79 -13.96
C ASP A 134 5.89 -41.78 -14.02
N PRO A 135 6.13 -43.07 -14.30
CA PRO A 135 5.08 -44.10 -14.24
C PRO A 135 4.43 -44.25 -12.86
N GLU A 136 5.13 -43.86 -11.78
CA GLU A 136 4.65 -43.88 -10.39
C GLU A 136 4.35 -42.44 -9.90
N PHE A 137 3.80 -41.59 -10.78
CA PHE A 137 3.48 -40.20 -10.45
C PHE A 137 2.48 -40.07 -9.29
N TYR A 138 1.45 -40.93 -9.27
CA TYR A 138 0.47 -41.00 -8.19
C TYR A 138 0.93 -42.01 -7.14
N ARG A 139 1.65 -41.51 -6.13
CA ARG A 139 2.27 -42.35 -5.09
C ARG A 139 1.30 -42.59 -3.94
N ASP A 140 1.25 -43.84 -3.47
CA ASP A 140 0.57 -44.20 -2.23
C ASP A 140 1.48 -43.97 -1.01
N ALA A 141 0.90 -43.91 0.19
CA ALA A 141 1.62 -43.71 1.46
C ALA A 141 2.70 -44.77 1.71
N SER A 142 2.59 -45.94 1.07
CA SER A 142 3.54 -47.05 1.15
C SER A 142 4.69 -46.98 0.12
N SER A 143 4.71 -46.00 -0.79
CA SER A 143 5.72 -45.88 -1.84
C SER A 143 7.12 -45.59 -1.28
N LEU A 144 8.12 -46.34 -1.75
CA LEU A 144 9.52 -46.26 -1.31
C LEU A 144 10.34 -45.18 -2.06
N GLN A 145 9.69 -44.38 -2.90
CA GLN A 145 10.34 -43.35 -3.73
C GLN A 145 10.55 -42.01 -3.00
N TYR A 146 10.31 -41.95 -1.69
CA TYR A 146 10.56 -40.76 -0.87
C TYR A 146 12.05 -40.38 -0.90
N GLY A 147 12.34 -39.10 -1.20
CA GLY A 147 13.72 -38.58 -1.27
C GLY A 147 14.44 -38.80 -2.60
N LYS A 148 13.83 -39.49 -3.58
CA LYS A 148 14.39 -39.68 -4.94
C LYS A 148 13.90 -38.65 -5.96
N THR A 149 13.27 -37.57 -5.50
CA THR A 149 12.75 -36.52 -6.38
C THR A 149 13.87 -35.83 -7.16
N PRO A 150 13.65 -35.49 -8.44
CA PRO A 150 14.64 -34.75 -9.22
C PRO A 150 14.91 -33.40 -8.57
N LYS A 151 16.14 -32.90 -8.74
CA LYS A 151 16.53 -31.57 -8.25
C LYS A 151 15.59 -30.53 -8.87
N THR A 152 14.99 -29.72 -8.00
CA THR A 152 14.12 -28.61 -8.42
C THR A 152 14.96 -27.54 -9.14
N SER A 153 14.39 -26.91 -10.17
CA SER A 153 15.07 -25.82 -10.89
C SER A 153 15.33 -24.63 -9.97
N GLU A 154 16.42 -23.90 -10.23
CA GLU A 154 16.80 -22.70 -9.45
C GLU A 154 15.68 -21.65 -9.45
N GLU A 155 15.02 -21.43 -10.59
CA GLU A 155 13.90 -20.49 -10.70
C GLU A 155 12.75 -20.79 -9.74
N LYS A 156 12.45 -22.07 -9.48
CA LYS A 156 11.40 -22.48 -8.54
C LYS A 156 11.83 -22.25 -7.10
N ILE A 157 13.12 -22.46 -6.82
CA ILE A 157 13.71 -22.15 -5.51
C ILE A 157 13.64 -20.64 -5.27
N ASP A 158 13.96 -19.81 -6.26
CA ASP A 158 13.87 -18.35 -6.18
C ASP A 158 12.43 -17.87 -5.94
N LYS A 159 11.44 -18.46 -6.63
CA LYS A 159 10.01 -18.19 -6.37
C LYS A 159 9.63 -18.49 -4.92
N MET A 160 10.08 -19.62 -4.36
CA MET A 160 9.85 -19.97 -2.97
C MET A 160 10.53 -18.97 -2.01
N VAL A 161 11.79 -18.62 -2.27
CA VAL A 161 12.54 -17.65 -1.45
C VAL A 161 11.85 -16.29 -1.44
N LYS A 162 11.38 -15.81 -2.60
CA LYS A 162 10.61 -14.58 -2.73
C LYS A 162 9.33 -14.60 -1.89
N GLU A 163 8.59 -15.71 -1.93
CA GLU A 163 7.38 -15.86 -1.12
C GLU A 163 7.67 -15.85 0.39
N LEU A 164 8.80 -16.41 0.83
CA LEU A 164 9.26 -16.32 2.22
C LEU A 164 9.65 -14.90 2.62
N GLN A 165 10.31 -14.15 1.73
CA GLN A 165 10.66 -12.74 1.95
C GLN A 165 9.40 -11.88 2.08
N ASP A 166 8.44 -12.01 1.17
CA ASP A 166 7.15 -11.31 1.22
C ASP A 166 6.40 -11.59 2.53
N LYS A 167 6.50 -12.83 3.04
CA LYS A 167 5.90 -13.22 4.32
C LYS A 167 6.60 -12.55 5.49
N GLU A 168 7.92 -12.44 5.46
CA GLU A 168 8.70 -11.75 6.48
C GLU A 168 8.35 -10.26 6.52
N GLU A 169 8.23 -9.62 5.36
CA GLU A 169 7.79 -8.22 5.24
C GLU A 169 6.38 -8.01 5.82
N LYS A 170 5.43 -8.89 5.45
CA LYS A 170 4.06 -8.86 6.02
C LYS A 170 4.06 -9.05 7.54
N ARG A 171 4.93 -9.93 8.07
CA ARG A 171 5.09 -10.13 9.52
C ARG A 171 5.64 -8.87 10.20
N LYS A 172 6.65 -8.22 9.61
CA LYS A 172 7.20 -6.95 10.11
C LYS A 172 6.15 -5.84 10.12
N ALA A 173 5.31 -5.78 9.09
CA ALA A 173 4.23 -4.80 8.97
C ALA A 173 2.97 -5.10 9.83
N PHE A 174 2.88 -6.28 10.45
CA PHE A 174 1.71 -6.69 11.23
C PHE A 174 1.47 -5.79 12.45
N SER A 175 2.55 -5.42 13.16
CA SER A 175 2.49 -4.42 14.23
C SER A 175 2.71 -3.03 13.66
N ARG A 176 1.62 -2.29 13.48
CA ARG A 176 1.68 -0.90 12.98
C ARG A 176 1.91 0.04 14.16
N ARG A 177 2.98 0.84 14.11
CA ARG A 177 3.18 1.94 15.06
C ARG A 177 2.01 2.94 14.92
N ARG A 178 1.35 3.26 16.04
CA ARG A 178 0.35 4.33 16.08
C ARG A 178 1.08 5.67 15.92
N ARG A 179 0.46 6.64 15.22
CA ARG A 179 1.04 7.98 15.10
C ARG A 179 1.12 8.62 16.49
N PHE A 180 2.23 9.28 16.77
CA PHE A 180 2.37 10.15 17.93
C PHE A 180 1.61 11.46 17.65
N HIS A 181 0.88 11.94 18.64
CA HIS A 181 0.15 13.20 18.58
C HIS A 181 0.79 14.13 19.61
N GLU A 182 1.43 15.20 19.15
CA GLU A 182 2.14 16.17 20.01
C GLU A 182 1.22 16.96 20.94
N GLU A 183 -0.07 17.04 20.60
CA GLU A 183 -1.10 17.68 21.42
C GLU A 183 -1.50 16.85 22.64
N LYS A 184 -1.10 15.57 22.71
CA LYS A 184 -1.47 14.72 23.84
C LYS A 184 -0.58 15.01 25.04
N ASP A 185 -1.21 15.24 26.20
CA ASP A 185 -0.51 15.34 27.47
C ASP A 185 0.41 14.14 27.73
N ILE A 186 1.65 14.46 28.11
CA ILE A 186 2.71 13.47 28.32
C ILE A 186 2.66 13.00 29.77
N ASP A 187 2.19 11.77 29.97
CA ASP A 187 2.08 11.11 31.28
C ASP A 187 3.33 10.27 31.65
N SER A 188 4.39 10.33 30.84
CA SER A 188 5.53 9.43 30.94
C SER A 188 6.87 10.13 30.75
N ILE A 189 7.89 9.62 31.45
CA ILE A 189 9.26 10.16 31.44
C ILE A 189 10.14 9.44 30.39
N ASN A 190 9.84 8.17 30.09
CA ASN A 190 10.59 7.36 29.12
C ASN A 190 9.65 6.44 28.30
N ASP A 191 10.11 5.93 27.16
CA ASP A 191 9.33 5.06 26.26
C ASP A 191 8.81 3.80 26.95
N ARG A 192 9.59 3.22 27.87
CA ARG A 192 9.19 2.01 28.61
C ARG A 192 8.01 2.30 29.54
N ASN A 193 8.04 3.47 30.18
CA ASN A 193 6.97 3.98 31.04
C ASN A 193 5.74 4.34 30.21
N GLU A 194 5.90 4.96 29.04
CA GLU A 194 4.78 5.24 28.12
C GLU A 194 4.08 3.93 27.70
N HIS A 195 4.85 2.88 27.39
CA HIS A 195 4.31 1.56 27.09
C HIS A 195 3.59 0.91 28.29
N PHE A 196 4.11 1.11 29.51
CA PHE A 196 3.49 0.64 30.74
C PHE A 196 2.17 1.38 31.04
N ASN A 197 2.16 2.71 30.98
CA ASN A 197 0.95 3.54 31.11
C ASN A 197 -0.11 3.14 30.07
N LYS A 198 0.28 2.98 28.80
CA LYS A 198 -0.61 2.46 27.74
C LYS A 198 -1.17 1.06 28.03
N LYS A 199 -0.46 0.24 28.80
CA LYS A 199 -0.92 -1.11 29.21
C LYS A 199 -1.94 -1.01 30.34
N ILE A 200 -1.67 -0.17 31.33
CA ILE A 200 -2.58 0.12 32.44
C ILE A 200 -3.88 0.75 31.91
N GLU A 201 -3.79 1.75 31.03
CA GLU A 201 -4.97 2.40 30.45
C GLU A 201 -5.86 1.40 29.69
N ARG A 202 -5.27 0.43 28.99
CA ARG A 202 -6.02 -0.63 28.30
C ARG A 202 -6.74 -1.60 29.24
N ALA A 203 -6.16 -1.88 30.40
CA ALA A 203 -6.71 -2.82 31.37
C ALA A 203 -7.72 -2.16 32.33
N PHE A 204 -7.38 -0.96 32.81
CA PHE A 204 -8.08 -0.29 33.90
C PHE A 204 -8.80 1.00 33.50
N GLY A 205 -8.48 1.59 32.34
CA GLY A 205 -9.05 2.88 31.92
C GLY A 205 -10.57 2.89 31.83
N LYS A 206 -11.20 1.72 31.56
CA LYS A 206 -12.67 1.57 31.60
C LYS A 206 -13.23 1.78 33.01
N TYR A 207 -12.50 1.38 34.04
CA TYR A 207 -12.95 1.43 35.44
C TYR A 207 -12.50 2.71 36.15
N THR A 208 -11.45 3.37 35.68
CA THR A 208 -10.88 4.59 36.29
C THR A 208 -11.31 5.88 35.62
N LEU A 209 -12.32 5.83 34.73
CA LEU A 209 -12.79 7.00 33.98
C LEU A 209 -13.27 8.13 34.89
N GLU A 210 -14.02 7.80 35.94
CA GLU A 210 -14.53 8.77 36.92
C GLU A 210 -13.40 9.44 37.69
N ILE A 211 -12.42 8.67 38.15
CA ILE A 211 -11.23 9.18 38.84
C ILE A 211 -10.46 10.15 37.95
N LYS A 212 -10.29 9.81 36.66
CA LYS A 212 -9.60 10.66 35.69
C LYS A 212 -10.35 11.98 35.44
N ASN A 213 -11.66 11.90 35.24
CA ASN A 213 -12.51 13.09 35.06
C ASN A 213 -12.49 14.00 36.31
N ASN A 214 -12.47 13.42 37.51
CA ASN A 214 -12.38 14.19 38.75
C ASN A 214 -11.01 14.87 38.89
N LEU A 215 -9.93 14.21 38.44
CA LEU A 215 -8.60 14.82 38.38
C LEU A 215 -8.56 16.03 37.43
N GLU A 216 -9.13 15.88 36.23
CA GLU A 216 -9.23 16.95 35.22
C GLU A 216 -10.13 18.12 35.70
N ARG A 217 -11.08 17.85 36.59
CA ARG A 217 -11.95 18.85 37.23
C ARG A 217 -11.38 19.46 38.52
N GLY A 218 -10.15 19.11 38.92
CA GLY A 218 -9.52 19.67 40.11
C GLY A 218 -9.97 19.03 41.43
N THR A 219 -10.23 17.72 41.42
CA THR A 219 -10.53 16.88 42.60
C THR A 219 -11.84 17.17 43.35
N ALA A 220 -12.72 18.01 42.79
CA ALA A 220 -14.07 18.20 43.33
C ALA A 220 -14.91 16.93 43.12
N LEU A 221 -15.54 16.44 44.20
CA LEU A 221 -16.55 15.38 44.10
C LEU A 221 -17.82 15.94 43.43
N PRO A 222 -18.56 15.13 42.64
CA PRO A 222 -19.88 15.53 42.16
C PRO A 222 -20.83 15.65 43.35
N ASP A 223 -21.65 16.70 43.37
CA ASP A 223 -22.83 16.78 44.25
C ASP A 223 -23.85 15.68 43.92
#